data_AF-A0A8J2L655-F1
#
_entry.id   AF-A0A8J2L655-F1
#
_cell.length_a   1.000
_cell.length_b   1.000
_cell.length_c   1.000
_cell.angle_alpha   90.00
_cell.angle_beta   90.00
_cell.angle_gamma   90.00
#
_symmetry.space_group_name_H-M   'P 1'
#
loop_
_entity.id
_entity.type
_entity.pdbx_description
1 polymer ?
#
loop_
_entity_poly.entity_id
_entity_poly.type
_entity_poly.pdbx_seq_one_letter_code
_entity_poly.pdbx_strand_id
1 'polypeptide(L)'
;MFPNTILDAEVTLLEPYVKILPRATKTWVDRYVSLIYFHVMAVGALFMVFLKRLLGLLVKKHDFRPEIFIPVLEIIILLNVAPSLWSGLKSWVLVHAICSYSFSIIALKGSHHHYPACFHDGDETRP
;
A
#
# COMPACT_ATOMS: atom_id res chain seq x y z
N MET A 1 -2.71 12.05 17.33
CA MET A 1 -2.64 10.80 16.54
C MET A 1 -2.37 9.67 17.52
N PHE A 2 -2.93 8.49 17.28
CA PHE A 2 -2.79 7.31 18.14
C PHE A 2 -1.95 6.25 17.42
N PRO A 3 -0.64 6.45 17.26
CA PRO A 3 0.22 5.55 16.50
C PRO A 3 0.29 4.17 17.16
N ASN A 4 0.33 3.10 16.35
CA ASN A 4 0.41 1.73 16.85
C ASN A 4 -0.74 1.37 17.81
N THR A 5 -1.91 1.97 17.61
CA THR A 5 -3.15 1.64 18.33
C THR A 5 -4.20 1.14 17.33
N ILE A 6 -5.35 0.66 17.79
CA ILE A 6 -6.45 0.29 16.89
C ILE A 6 -7.02 1.48 16.10
N LEU A 7 -6.79 2.71 16.57
CA LEU A 7 -7.23 3.94 15.92
C LEU A 7 -6.20 4.47 14.91
N ASP A 8 -5.05 3.80 14.80
CA ASP A 8 -4.07 4.10 13.77
C ASP A 8 -4.64 3.71 12.39
N ALA A 9 -4.50 4.60 11.40
CA ALA A 9 -4.99 4.39 10.05
C ALA A 9 -4.32 3.17 9.41
N GLU A 10 -3.03 2.95 9.70
CA GLU A 10 -2.28 1.79 9.18
C GLU A 10 -2.81 0.48 9.75
N VAL A 11 -3.03 0.45 11.07
CA VAL A 11 -3.58 -0.71 11.78
C VAL A 11 -5.02 -0.98 11.33
N THR A 12 -5.84 0.06 11.18
CA THR A 12 -7.23 -0.06 10.71
C THR A 12 -7.31 -0.57 9.28
N LEU A 13 -6.40 -0.12 8.41
CA LEU A 13 -6.39 -0.51 7.00
C LEU A 13 -5.83 -1.93 6.78
N LEU A 14 -4.85 -2.32 7.60
CA LEU A 14 -4.11 -3.56 7.41
C LEU A 14 -4.63 -4.72 8.27
N GLU A 15 -5.22 -4.49 9.44
CA GLU A 15 -5.91 -5.56 10.17
C GLU A 15 -7.22 -5.95 9.46
N PRO A 16 -7.60 -7.24 9.44
CA PRO A 16 -6.94 -8.39 10.06
C PRO A 16 -5.85 -9.03 9.18
N TYR A 17 -5.58 -8.47 8.00
CA TYR A 17 -4.68 -9.06 7.02
C TYR A 17 -3.25 -9.08 7.52
N VAL A 18 -2.68 -7.95 7.93
CA VAL A 18 -1.35 -7.83 8.57
C VAL A 18 -1.56 -7.50 10.03
N LYS A 19 -1.39 -8.47 10.92
CA LYS A 19 -1.50 -8.24 12.36
C LYS A 19 -0.26 -7.50 12.85
N ILE A 20 -0.36 -6.18 12.93
CA ILE A 20 0.76 -5.31 13.36
C ILE A 20 0.90 -5.36 14.88
N LEU A 21 -0.20 -5.21 15.62
CA LEU A 21 -0.18 -5.06 17.07
C LEU A 21 0.32 -6.31 17.82
N PRO A 22 1.15 -6.19 18.87
CA PRO A 22 1.60 -7.33 19.65
C PRO A 22 0.43 -7.92 20.47
N ARG A 23 -0.17 -9.01 20.01
CA ARG A 23 -1.21 -9.75 20.75
C ARG A 23 -0.71 -11.12 21.17
N ALA A 24 -1.03 -11.54 22.39
CA ALA A 24 -0.71 -12.86 22.90
C ALA A 24 -1.29 -14.00 22.02
N THR A 25 -2.39 -13.72 21.32
CA THR A 25 -3.08 -14.64 20.41
C THR A 25 -2.45 -14.78 19.03
N LYS A 26 -1.35 -14.07 18.73
CA LYS A 26 -0.66 -14.18 17.43
C LYS A 26 -0.05 -15.57 17.26
N THR A 27 -0.48 -16.25 16.21
CA THR A 27 0.12 -17.52 15.76
C THR A 27 1.54 -17.29 15.24
N TRP A 28 2.30 -18.36 15.06
CA TRP A 28 3.62 -18.29 14.44
C TRP A 28 3.57 -17.70 13.02
N VAL A 29 2.53 -18.05 12.25
CA VAL A 29 2.28 -17.50 10.90
C VAL A 29 2.07 -15.99 10.96
N ASP A 30 1.26 -15.52 11.91
CA ASP A 30 1.00 -14.08 12.11
C ASP A 30 2.25 -13.28 12.49
N ARG A 31 3.30 -13.93 13.02
CA ARG A 31 4.53 -13.27 13.45
C ARG A 31 5.57 -13.19 12.34
N TYR A 32 5.73 -14.25 11.57
CA TYR A 32 6.85 -14.36 10.62
C TYR A 32 6.40 -14.34 9.16
N VAL A 33 5.32 -15.04 8.83
CA VAL A 33 4.80 -15.10 7.45
C VAL A 33 4.13 -13.77 7.08
N SER A 34 3.60 -13.06 8.08
CA SER A 34 3.04 -11.71 7.93
C SER A 34 3.97 -10.68 7.37
N LEU A 35 5.23 -10.74 7.76
CA LEU A 35 6.25 -9.84 7.24
C LEU A 35 6.48 -10.08 5.74
N ILE A 36 6.49 -11.34 5.31
CA ILE A 36 6.76 -11.70 3.92
C ILE A 36 5.58 -11.30 3.02
N TYR A 37 4.35 -11.72 3.35
CA TYR A 37 3.21 -11.35 2.48
C TYR A 37 2.92 -9.86 2.52
N PHE A 38 3.26 -9.16 3.61
CA PHE A 38 3.17 -7.70 3.66
C PHE A 38 4.00 -7.04 2.54
N HIS A 39 5.26 -7.46 2.35
CA HIS A 39 6.09 -6.94 1.25
C HIS A 39 5.51 -7.28 -0.13
N VAL A 40 4.91 -8.46 -0.29
CA VAL A 40 4.22 -8.86 -1.52
C VAL A 40 2.98 -7.97 -1.77
N MET A 41 2.19 -7.70 -0.73
CA MET A 41 1.04 -6.79 -0.81
C MET A 41 1.46 -5.36 -1.18
N ALA A 42 2.59 -4.88 -0.65
CA ALA A 42 3.12 -3.55 -0.98
C ALA A 42 3.43 -3.40 -2.47
N VAL A 43 3.92 -4.45 -3.14
CA VAL A 43 4.13 -4.45 -4.60
C VAL A 43 2.80 -4.33 -5.36
N GLY A 44 1.73 -4.94 -4.85
CA GLY A 44 0.40 -4.95 -5.47
C GLY A 44 -0.51 -3.76 -5.14
N ALA A 45 -0.17 -2.96 -4.12
CA ALA A 45 -1.07 -1.96 -3.54
C ALA A 45 -1.60 -0.95 -4.57
N LEU A 46 -0.73 -0.33 -5.38
CA LEU A 46 -1.16 0.64 -6.40
C LEU A 46 -1.96 -0.02 -7.52
N PHE A 47 -1.63 -1.25 -7.92
CA PHE A 47 -2.43 -1.99 -8.90
C PHE A 47 -3.85 -2.21 -8.40
N MET A 48 -4.02 -2.58 -7.12
CA MET A 48 -5.34 -2.73 -6.50
C MET A 48 -6.10 -1.40 -6.44
N VAL A 49 -5.43 -0.29 -6.10
CA VAL A 49 -6.05 1.04 -6.07
C VAL A 49 -6.49 1.46 -7.46
N PHE A 50 -5.64 1.25 -8.47
CA PHE A 50 -5.97 1.54 -9.86
C PHE A 50 -7.19 0.72 -10.33
N LEU A 51 -7.20 -0.59 -10.07
CA LEU A 51 -8.33 -1.46 -10.43
C LEU A 51 -9.62 -1.03 -9.72
N LYS A 52 -9.56 -0.72 -8.42
CA LYS A 52 -10.72 -0.22 -7.65
C LYS A 52 -11.29 1.07 -8.24
N ARG A 53 -10.42 2.01 -8.64
CA ARG A 53 -10.85 3.26 -9.30
C ARG A 53 -11.51 3.00 -10.64
N LEU A 54 -10.94 2.12 -11.46
CA LEU A 54 -11.50 1.75 -12.76
C LEU A 54 -12.88 1.10 -12.59
N LEU A 55 -13.00 0.12 -11.70
CA LEU A 55 -14.27 -0.55 -11.40
C LEU A 55 -15.31 0.43 -10.81
N GLY A 56 -14.88 1.36 -9.96
CA GLY A 56 -15.76 2.36 -9.37
C GLY A 56 -16.32 3.36 -10.40
N LEU A 57 -15.58 3.66 -11.47
CA LEU A 57 -16.12 4.42 -12.62
C LEU A 57 -17.22 3.63 -13.34
N LEU A 58 -17.00 2.33 -13.58
CA LEU A 58 -17.98 1.48 -14.27
C LEU A 58 -19.30 1.36 -13.49
N VAL A 59 -19.22 1.31 -12.16
CA VAL A 59 -20.39 1.23 -11.26
C VAL A 59 -20.93 2.62 -10.89
N LYS A 60 -20.41 3.70 -11.49
CA LYS A 60 -20.80 5.11 -11.21
C LYS A 60 -20.72 5.49 -9.72
N LYS A 61 -19.81 4.86 -8.97
CA LYS A 61 -19.52 5.19 -7.56
C LYS A 61 -18.57 6.38 -7.41
N HIS A 62 -17.84 6.73 -8.47
CA HIS A 62 -16.89 7.83 -8.49
C HIS A 62 -17.19 8.76 -9.65
N ASP A 63 -16.96 10.05 -9.43
CA ASP A 63 -17.00 11.04 -10.50
C ASP A 63 -15.90 10.76 -11.52
N PHE A 64 -16.22 11.06 -12.78
CA PHE A 64 -15.27 10.95 -13.87
C PHE A 64 -14.11 11.91 -13.63
N ARG A 65 -12.90 11.36 -13.62
CA ARG A 65 -11.64 12.07 -13.41
C ARG A 65 -10.62 11.61 -14.44
N PRO A 66 -10.14 12.50 -15.33
CA PRO A 66 -9.25 12.10 -16.43
C PRO A 66 -7.93 11.50 -15.93
N GLU A 67 -7.49 11.85 -14.72
CA GLU A 67 -6.24 11.37 -14.10
C GLU A 67 -6.24 9.85 -13.88
N ILE A 68 -7.41 9.22 -13.82
CA ILE A 68 -7.53 7.75 -13.71
C ILE A 68 -6.92 7.06 -14.93
N PHE A 69 -6.84 7.73 -16.08
CA PHE A 69 -6.30 7.16 -17.32
C PHE A 69 -4.79 7.40 -17.50
N ILE A 70 -4.12 8.10 -16.58
CA ILE A 70 -2.66 8.33 -16.68
C ILE A 70 -1.87 7.01 -16.80
N PRO A 71 -2.12 5.97 -15.97
CA PRO A 71 -1.41 4.69 -16.10
C PRO A 71 -1.72 3.96 -17.42
N VAL A 72 -2.90 4.20 -17.99
CA VAL A 72 -3.33 3.64 -19.28
C VAL A 72 -2.58 4.33 -20.42
N LEU A 73 -2.42 5.66 -20.36
CA LEU A 73 -1.63 6.39 -21.33
C LEU A 73 -0.15 5.98 -21.26
N GLU A 74 0.38 5.82 -20.05
CA GLU A 74 1.76 5.39 -19.83
C GLU A 74 2.04 4.02 -20.46
N ILE A 75 1.19 3.01 -20.25
CA ILE A 75 1.38 1.70 -20.88
C ILE A 75 1.31 1.77 -22.41
N ILE A 76 0.40 2.59 -22.96
CA ILE A 76 0.31 2.80 -24.41
C ILE A 76 1.63 3.37 -24.95
N ILE A 77 2.20 4.38 -24.28
CA ILE A 77 3.49 4.97 -24.68
C ILE A 77 4.60 3.92 -24.60
N LEU A 78 4.71 3.20 -23.49
CA LEU A 78 5.76 2.20 -23.31
C LEU A 78 5.67 1.04 -24.31
N LEU A 79 4.46 0.61 -24.69
CA LEU A 79 4.27 -0.42 -25.71
C LEU A 79 4.70 0.03 -27.12
N ASN A 80 4.65 1.33 -27.41
CA ASN A 80 5.06 1.88 -28.71
C ASN A 80 6.54 2.24 -28.78
N VAL A 81 7.16 2.60 -27.65
CA VAL A 81 8.58 3.00 -27.60
C VAL A 81 9.51 1.81 -27.37
N ALA A 82 9.05 0.77 -26.67
CA ALA A 82 9.90 -0.37 -26.34
C ALA A 82 10.25 -1.22 -27.57
N PRO A 83 11.41 -1.92 -27.58
CA PRO A 83 11.82 -2.78 -28.69
C PRO A 83 10.87 -3.95 -28.99
N SER A 84 9.99 -4.28 -28.05
CA SER A 84 8.93 -5.29 -28.20
C SER A 84 7.79 -5.01 -27.23
N LEU A 85 6.59 -5.49 -27.57
CA LEU A 85 5.41 -5.40 -26.68
C LEU A 85 5.69 -6.02 -25.30
N TRP A 86 6.41 -7.13 -25.26
CA TRP A 86 6.78 -7.79 -24.00
C TRP A 86 7.72 -6.93 -23.15
N SER A 87 8.68 -6.26 -23.78
CA SER A 87 9.56 -5.32 -23.09
C SER A 87 8.78 -4.13 -22.55
N GLY A 88 7.85 -3.56 -23.31
CA GLY A 88 7.02 -2.44 -22.88
C GLY A 88 6.15 -2.80 -21.67
N LEU A 89 5.48 -3.97 -21.73
CA LEU A 89 4.67 -4.47 -20.61
C LEU A 89 5.52 -4.73 -19.37
N LYS A 90 6.69 -5.38 -19.51
CA LYS A 90 7.61 -5.61 -18.41
C LYS A 90 8.08 -4.32 -17.76
N SER A 91 8.45 -3.31 -18.55
CA SER A 91 8.87 -2.02 -18.04
C SER A 91 7.74 -1.33 -17.27
N TRP A 92 6.51 -1.34 -17.80
CA TRP A 92 5.35 -0.76 -17.12
C TRP A 92 5.08 -1.43 -15.78
N VAL A 93 5.05 -2.77 -15.75
CA VAL A 93 4.87 -3.54 -14.51
C VAL A 93 5.99 -3.25 -13.51
N LEU A 94 7.24 -3.19 -13.97
CA LEU A 94 8.39 -2.96 -13.09
C LEU A 94 8.35 -1.56 -12.46
N VAL A 95 8.08 -0.52 -13.24
CA VAL A 95 7.96 0.87 -12.73
C VAL A 95 6.86 0.93 -11.67
N HIS A 96 5.68 0.40 -11.98
CA HIS A 96 4.55 0.44 -11.05
C HIS A 96 4.78 -0.43 -9.81
N ALA A 97 5.44 -1.58 -9.94
CA ALA A 97 5.81 -2.44 -8.81
C ALA A 97 6.77 -1.72 -7.85
N ILE A 98 7.80 -1.06 -8.39
CA ILE A 98 8.77 -0.30 -7.58
C ILE A 98 8.08 0.88 -6.91
N CYS A 99 7.31 1.69 -7.66
CA CYS A 99 6.56 2.81 -7.09
C CYS A 99 5.60 2.33 -6.01
N SER A 100 4.84 1.26 -6.26
CA SER A 100 3.89 0.70 -5.31
C SER A 100 4.57 0.30 -4.02
N TYR A 101 5.69 -0.40 -4.12
CA TYR A 101 6.48 -0.79 -2.96
C TYR A 101 7.01 0.42 -2.20
N SER A 102 7.67 1.36 -2.88
CA SER A 102 8.25 2.55 -2.26
C SER A 102 7.18 3.40 -1.55
N PHE A 103 6.07 3.70 -2.21
CA PHE A 103 5.00 4.49 -1.61
C PHE A 103 4.33 3.76 -0.44
N SER A 104 4.15 2.43 -0.52
CA SER A 104 3.59 1.65 0.59
C SER A 104 4.50 1.70 1.81
N ILE A 105 5.81 1.52 1.64
CA ILE A 105 6.77 1.57 2.75
C ILE A 105 6.88 2.98 3.35
N ILE A 106 6.85 4.03 2.51
CA ILE A 106 6.87 5.42 2.98
C ILE A 106 5.59 5.73 3.75
N ALA A 107 4.42 5.36 3.21
CA ALA A 107 3.14 5.62 3.84
C ALA A 107 3.04 5.01 5.25
N LEU A 108 3.63 3.81 5.43
CA LEU A 108 3.64 3.09 6.71
C LEU A 108 4.62 3.62 7.75
N LYS A 109 5.59 4.41 7.32
CA LYS A 109 6.53 5.07 8.24
C LYS A 109 6.09 6.50 8.51
N GLY A 110 5.54 7.17 7.50
CA GLY A 110 5.23 8.60 7.53
C GLY A 110 4.09 9.01 8.45
N SER A 111 3.21 8.10 8.89
CA SER A 111 2.10 8.46 9.78
C SER A 111 2.53 8.75 11.23
N HIS A 112 3.77 8.39 11.61
CA HIS A 112 4.24 8.42 13.00
C HIS A 112 5.10 9.65 13.39
N HIS A 113 5.51 10.50 12.44
CA HIS A 113 6.65 11.44 12.63
C HIS A 113 6.31 12.86 13.14
N HIS A 114 5.07 13.18 13.55
CA HIS A 114 4.68 14.59 13.78
C HIS A 114 4.32 15.01 15.22
N TYR A 115 4.55 14.21 16.28
CA TYR A 115 4.31 14.72 17.63
C TYR A 115 5.22 14.12 18.72
N PRO A 116 5.96 14.93 19.51
CA PRO A 116 6.86 14.45 20.56
C PRO A 116 6.20 13.70 21.72
N ALA A 117 4.88 13.81 21.89
CA ALA A 117 4.13 13.13 22.95
C ALA A 117 3.28 11.95 22.43
N CYS A 118 3.60 11.43 21.24
CA CYS A 118 3.02 10.20 20.73
C CYS A 118 3.68 8.99 21.42
N PHE A 119 3.05 8.47 22.47
CA PHE A 119 3.40 7.17 23.05
C PHE A 119 2.68 6.04 22.29
N HIS A 120 3.31 4.86 22.19
CA HIS A 120 2.63 3.68 21.64
C HIS A 120 1.61 3.12 22.62
N ASP A 121 0.58 2.44 22.13
CA ASP A 121 -0.38 1.75 23.01
C ASP A 121 0.34 0.67 23.83
N GLY A 122 0.30 0.80 25.15
CA GLY A 122 1.03 -0.08 26.08
C GLY A 122 2.45 0.36 26.44
N ASP A 123 2.92 1.52 25.96
CA ASP A 123 4.15 2.12 26.50
C ASP A 123 3.89 2.69 27.90
N GLU A 124 4.71 2.31 28.87
CA GLU A 124 4.80 3.04 30.14
C GLU A 124 5.67 4.28 29.92
N THR A 125 5.20 5.44 30.37
CA THR A 125 6.05 6.64 30.47
C THR A 125 7.18 6.36 31.45
N ARG A 126 8.38 6.08 30.93
CA ARG A 126 9.59 6.03 31.76
C ARG A 126 10.06 7.48 32.00
N PRO A 127 10.42 7.85 33.24
CA PRO A 127 10.82 9.21 33.59
C PRO A 127 12.10 9.65 32.86
#